data_AF-M3G2C2-F1
#
_entry.id   AF-M3G2C2-F1
#
_cell.length_a   1.000
_cell.length_b   1.000
_cell.length_c   1.000
_cell.angle_alpha   90.00
_cell.angle_beta   90.00
_cell.angle_gamma   90.00
#
_symmetry.space_group_name_H-M   'P 1'
#
loop_
_entity.id
_entity.type
_entity.pdbx_description
1 polymer ?
#
loop_
_entity_poly.entity_id
_entity_poly.type
_entity_poly.pdbx_seq_one_letter_code
_entity_poly.pdbx_strand_id
1 'polypeptide(L)'
;MGGLISTYLAAKYPEKVHALVLVSPFYDFTNPFSVIYQFSWGKDFANIVMGKIRKSTEEEKRNPASAFWYRDQYLAAVQNLSDLREFILGTDPFSKISSPTLLFYYYKNEKIKMCPLPSHLC
;
A
#
# COMPACT_ATOMS: atom_id res chain seq x y z
N MET A 1 -0.04 3.90 -1.41
CA MET A 1 0.09 4.22 -2.86
C MET A 1 0.90 5.46 -3.14
N GLY A 2 0.51 6.65 -2.63
CA GLY A 2 1.21 7.90 -2.92
C GLY A 2 2.73 7.84 -2.74
N GLY A 3 3.20 7.30 -1.61
CA GLY A 3 4.65 7.15 -1.36
C GLY A 3 5.40 6.38 -2.46
N LEU A 4 4.85 5.28 -2.96
CA LEU A 4 5.50 4.46 -4.00
C LEU A 4 5.62 5.23 -5.33
N ILE A 5 4.56 5.95 -5.72
CA ILE A 5 4.53 6.76 -6.95
C ILE A 5 5.48 7.96 -6.82
N SER A 6 5.50 8.63 -5.66
CA SER A 6 6.43 9.73 -5.39
C SER A 6 7.88 9.27 -5.48
N THR A 7 8.20 8.08 -4.95
CA THR A 7 9.52 7.46 -5.08
C THR A 7 9.91 7.21 -6.54
N TYR A 8 8.97 6.71 -7.36
CA TYR A 8 9.21 6.55 -8.80
C TYR A 8 9.50 7.88 -9.50
N LEU A 9 8.73 8.93 -9.20
CA LEU A 9 8.92 10.25 -9.81
C LEU A 9 10.24 10.89 -9.39
N ALA A 10 10.61 10.78 -8.11
CA ALA A 10 11.88 11.27 -7.59
C ALA A 10 13.08 10.53 -8.21
N ALA A 11 12.95 9.23 -8.45
CA ALA A 11 13.98 8.44 -9.12
C ALA A 11 14.06 8.70 -10.62
N LYS A 12 12.93 8.98 -11.28
CA LYS A 12 12.86 9.19 -12.74
C LYS A 12 13.28 10.60 -13.15
N TYR A 13 13.01 11.60 -12.32
CA TYR A 13 13.31 13.00 -12.58
C TYR A 13 14.05 13.64 -11.39
N PRO A 14 15.25 13.15 -11.03
CA PRO A 14 15.99 13.60 -9.86
C PRO A 14 16.31 15.11 -9.89
N GLU A 15 16.46 15.68 -11.08
CA GLU A 15 16.68 17.11 -11.29
C GLU A 15 15.43 17.99 -11.11
N LYS A 16 14.22 17.40 -11.11
CA LYS A 16 12.95 18.14 -10.99
C LYS A 16 12.32 18.05 -9.61
N VAL A 17 12.73 17.09 -8.80
CA VAL A 17 12.19 16.89 -7.45
C VAL A 17 13.14 17.51 -6.43
N HIS A 18 12.72 18.62 -5.83
CA HIS A 18 13.55 19.33 -4.85
C HIS A 18 13.60 18.61 -3.49
N ALA A 19 12.49 17.99 -3.07
CA ALA A 19 12.41 17.25 -1.82
C ALA A 19 11.35 16.15 -1.91
N LEU A 20 11.57 15.05 -1.19
CA LEU A 20 10.65 13.91 -1.13
C LEU A 20 10.14 13.75 0.31
N VAL A 21 8.82 13.92 0.51
CA VAL A 21 8.18 13.69 1.81
C VAL A 21 7.32 12.43 1.73
N LEU A 22 7.68 11.42 2.51
CA LEU A 22 7.02 10.13 2.56
C LEU A 22 6.27 9.99 3.88
N VAL A 23 4.94 9.92 3.81
CA VAL A 23 4.08 9.68 4.98
C VAL A 23 3.49 8.29 4.86
N SER A 24 3.93 7.37 5.73
CA SER A 24 3.55 5.95 5.71
C SER A 24 3.57 5.35 4.29
N PRO A 25 4.73 5.39 3.60
CA PRO A 25 4.81 4.89 2.24
C PRO A 25 4.57 3.38 2.21
N PHE A 26 3.95 2.92 1.13
CA PHE A 26 3.77 1.50 0.86
C PHE A 26 4.93 1.03 -0.02
N TYR A 27 5.72 0.08 0.47
CA TYR A 27 6.78 -0.58 -0.29
C TYR A 27 6.62 -2.08 -0.35
N ASP A 28 5.88 -2.68 0.57
CA ASP A 28 5.60 -4.10 0.54
C ASP A 28 4.32 -4.46 1.27
N PHE A 29 3.81 -5.65 0.96
CA PHE A 29 2.72 -6.26 1.69
C PHE A 29 3.24 -6.94 2.95
N THR A 30 2.51 -6.82 4.05
CA THR A 30 2.87 -7.45 5.33
C THR A 30 2.56 -8.95 5.38
N ASN A 31 1.66 -9.43 4.52
CA ASN A 31 1.25 -10.82 4.49
C ASN A 31 2.23 -11.64 3.64
N PRO A 32 2.86 -12.72 4.18
CA PRO A 32 3.77 -13.57 3.41
C PRO A 32 3.12 -14.26 2.20
N PHE A 33 1.80 -14.48 2.22
CA PHE A 33 1.06 -15.01 1.06
C PHE A 33 0.94 -14.00 -0.09
N SER A 34 1.33 -12.73 0.11
CA SER A 34 1.35 -11.72 -0.96
C SER A 34 2.33 -12.05 -2.09
N VAL A 35 3.34 -12.88 -1.82
CA VAL A 35 4.30 -13.38 -2.81
C VAL A 35 3.60 -14.18 -3.91
N ILE A 36 2.44 -14.79 -3.64
CA ILE A 36 1.64 -15.51 -4.66
C ILE A 36 1.20 -14.55 -5.78
N TYR A 37 0.96 -13.27 -5.47
CA TYR A 37 0.58 -12.28 -6.48
C TYR A 37 1.75 -11.81 -7.37
N GLN A 38 2.99 -12.13 -7.01
CA GLN A 38 4.19 -11.75 -7.77
C GLN A 38 4.51 -12.76 -8.89
N PHE A 39 3.92 -13.96 -8.87
CA PHE A 39 4.12 -14.95 -9.93
C PHE A 39 3.14 -14.74 -11.09
N SER A 40 3.63 -14.80 -12.32
CA SER A 40 2.81 -14.67 -13.55
C SER A 40 1.65 -15.68 -13.61
N TRP A 41 1.84 -16.91 -13.10
CA TRP A 41 0.80 -17.94 -12.98
C TRP A 41 0.01 -17.87 -11.65
N GLY A 42 0.57 -17.19 -10.65
CA GLY A 42 -0.06 -17.00 -9.34
C GLY A 42 -1.33 -16.14 -9.43
N LYS A 43 -1.46 -15.34 -10.49
CA LYS A 43 -2.65 -14.54 -10.83
C LYS A 43 -3.89 -15.42 -11.04
N ASP A 44 -3.77 -16.45 -11.88
CA ASP A 44 -4.88 -17.37 -12.18
C ASP A 44 -5.15 -18.29 -11.00
N PHE A 45 -4.09 -18.77 -10.34
CA PHE A 45 -4.22 -19.60 -9.15
C PHE A 45 -4.88 -18.87 -7.98
N ALA A 46 -4.51 -17.61 -7.72
CA ALA A 46 -5.12 -16.78 -6.68
C ALA A 46 -6.60 -16.50 -6.98
N ASN A 47 -6.97 -16.27 -8.24
CA ASN A 47 -8.38 -16.13 -8.64
C ASN A 47 -9.18 -17.42 -8.41
N ILE A 48 -8.58 -18.59 -8.64
CA ILE A 48 -9.23 -19.89 -8.40
C ILE A 48 -9.40 -20.16 -6.90
N VAL A 49 -8.39 -19.85 -6.09
CA VAL A 49 -8.37 -20.19 -4.65
C VAL A 49 -9.11 -19.16 -3.78
N MET A 50 -8.95 -17.86 -4.07
CA MET A 50 -9.52 -16.78 -3.25
C MET A 50 -10.76 -16.12 -3.87
N GLY A 51 -11.08 -16.44 -5.12
CA GLY A 51 -12.15 -15.78 -5.87
C GLY A 51 -11.76 -14.37 -6.33
N LYS A 52 -12.63 -13.76 -7.15
CA LYS A 52 -12.37 -12.43 -7.75
C LYS A 52 -12.53 -11.26 -6.78
N ILE A 53 -13.25 -11.48 -5.68
CA ILE A 53 -13.66 -10.45 -4.72
C ILE A 53 -13.47 -10.99 -3.31
N ARG A 54 -12.61 -10.34 -2.53
CA ARG A 54 -12.58 -10.52 -1.08
C ARG A 54 -13.76 -9.76 -0.50
N LYS A 55 -14.72 -10.50 0.06
CA LYS A 55 -15.84 -9.91 0.79
C LYS A 55 -15.39 -9.39 2.14
N SER A 56 -15.92 -8.25 2.55
CA SER A 56 -15.62 -7.71 3.89
C SER A 56 -16.23 -8.57 4.99
N THR A 57 -15.54 -8.65 6.12
CA THR A 57 -16.03 -9.29 7.34
C THR A 57 -17.15 -8.48 8.00
N GLU A 58 -17.97 -9.12 8.83
CA GLU A 58 -19.05 -8.44 9.57
C GLU A 58 -18.54 -7.35 10.53
N GLU A 59 -17.27 -7.35 10.86
CA GLU A 59 -16.62 -6.30 11.66
C GLU A 59 -16.27 -5.07 10.81
N GLU A 60 -15.66 -5.28 9.63
CA GLU A 60 -15.39 -4.22 8.64
C GLU A 60 -16.69 -3.52 8.20
N LYS A 61 -17.77 -4.30 8.11
CA LYS A 61 -19.12 -3.84 7.78
C LYS A 61 -19.77 -2.95 8.85
N ARG A 62 -19.34 -3.04 10.11
CA ARG A 62 -19.88 -2.26 11.23
C ARG A 62 -19.11 -0.96 11.45
N ASN A 63 -18.00 -0.76 10.76
CA ASN A 63 -17.24 0.48 10.84
C ASN A 63 -18.03 1.62 10.18
N PRO A 64 -18.23 2.78 10.85
CA PRO A 64 -18.90 3.95 10.27
C PRO A 64 -18.28 4.41 8.94
N ALA A 65 -16.96 4.24 8.78
CA ALA A 65 -16.25 4.55 7.55
C ALA A 65 -16.72 3.69 6.36
N SER A 66 -17.29 2.51 6.59
CA SER A 66 -17.81 1.64 5.53
C SER A 66 -18.96 2.24 4.73
N ALA A 67 -19.58 3.32 5.22
CA ALA A 67 -20.57 4.10 4.46
C ALA A 67 -19.94 4.94 3.33
N PHE A 68 -18.64 5.25 3.42
CA PHE A 68 -17.94 6.17 2.51
C PHE A 68 -16.92 5.47 1.61
N TRP A 69 -16.61 4.20 1.87
CA TRP A 69 -15.56 3.44 1.17
C TRP A 69 -16.10 2.13 0.59
N TYR A 70 -15.48 1.67 -0.49
CA TYR A 70 -15.76 0.34 -1.02
C TYR A 70 -15.40 -0.72 0.01
N ARG A 71 -16.38 -1.57 0.31
CA ARG A 71 -16.29 -2.61 1.33
C ARG A 71 -15.57 -3.84 0.79
N ASP A 72 -15.95 -4.25 -0.42
CA ASP A 72 -15.39 -5.42 -1.06
C ASP A 72 -14.09 -5.06 -1.79
N GLN A 73 -13.04 -5.85 -1.57
CA GLN A 73 -11.75 -5.66 -2.24
C GLN A 73 -11.64 -6.60 -3.43
N TYR A 74 -11.56 -6.02 -4.62
CA TYR A 74 -11.33 -6.77 -5.84
C TYR A 74 -9.88 -7.27 -5.88
N LEU A 75 -9.70 -8.57 -6.17
CA LEU A 75 -8.37 -9.17 -6.26
C LEU A 75 -7.52 -8.51 -7.37
N ALA A 76 -8.18 -8.08 -8.44
CA ALA A 76 -7.55 -7.32 -9.54
C ALA A 76 -6.89 -6.01 -9.06
N ALA A 77 -7.44 -5.34 -8.04
CA ALA A 77 -6.84 -4.13 -7.49
C ALA A 77 -5.55 -4.44 -6.72
N VAL A 78 -5.51 -5.55 -5.98
CA VAL A 78 -4.31 -6.03 -5.28
C VAL A 78 -3.22 -6.43 -6.28
N GLN A 79 -3.62 -7.05 -7.39
CA GLN A 79 -2.73 -7.44 -8.46
C GLN A 79 -2.09 -6.24 -9.17
N ASN A 80 -2.89 -5.25 -9.58
CA ASN A 80 -2.37 -4.01 -10.17
C ASN A 80 -1.41 -3.29 -9.22
N LEU A 81 -1.68 -3.34 -7.91
CA LEU A 81 -0.79 -2.78 -6.89
C LEU A 81 0.56 -3.53 -6.83
N SER A 82 0.51 -4.86 -6.89
CA SER A 82 1.73 -5.68 -6.93
C SER A 82 2.55 -5.43 -8.19
N ASP A 83 1.90 -5.39 -9.35
CA ASP A 83 2.54 -5.11 -10.65
C ASP A 83 3.21 -3.74 -10.66
N LEU A 84 2.54 -2.71 -10.10
CA LEU A 84 3.12 -1.37 -9.96
C LEU A 84 4.35 -1.37 -9.06
N ARG A 85 4.27 -2.06 -7.91
CA ARG A 85 5.39 -2.21 -6.98
C ARG A 85 6.58 -2.86 -7.67
N GLU A 86 6.36 -3.99 -8.35
CA GLU A 86 7.41 -4.72 -9.05
C GLU A 86 8.05 -3.87 -10.16
N PHE A 87 7.22 -3.19 -10.96
CA PHE A 87 7.70 -2.26 -11.98
C PHE A 87 8.57 -1.16 -11.39
N ILE A 88 8.12 -0.50 -10.32
CA ILE A 88 8.86 0.62 -9.71
C ILE A 88 10.14 0.12 -9.04
N LEU A 89 10.06 -0.89 -8.18
CA LEU A 89 11.22 -1.38 -7.42
C LEU A 89 12.25 -2.05 -8.34
N GLY A 90 11.83 -2.69 -9.44
CA GLY A 90 12.71 -3.26 -10.46
C GLY A 90 13.55 -2.21 -11.20
N THR A 91 13.19 -0.92 -11.14
CA THR A 91 14.02 0.15 -11.70
C THR A 91 15.19 0.56 -10.81
N ASP A 92 15.35 -0.06 -9.63
CA ASP A 92 16.27 0.37 -8.58
C ASP A 92 16.11 1.88 -8.28
N PRO A 93 14.93 2.31 -7.79
CA PRO A 93 14.63 3.73 -7.68
C PRO A 93 15.45 4.42 -6.58
N PHE A 94 15.81 3.69 -5.53
CA PHE A 94 16.47 4.28 -4.36
C PHE A 94 17.89 4.77 -4.66
N SER A 95 18.63 4.11 -5.56
CA SER A 95 19.96 4.55 -5.98
C SER A 95 19.93 5.83 -6.85
N LYS A 96 18.77 6.14 -7.45
CA LYS A 96 18.59 7.27 -8.37
C LYS A 96 18.05 8.53 -7.69
N ILE A 97 17.55 8.42 -6.46
CA ILE A 97 17.02 9.56 -5.72
C ILE A 97 18.18 10.40 -5.17
N SER A 98 18.30 11.63 -5.66
CA SER A 98 19.25 12.63 -5.16
C SER A 98 18.60 13.65 -4.22
N SER A 99 17.27 13.75 -4.22
CA SER A 99 16.54 14.76 -3.44
C SER A 99 16.57 14.47 -1.93
N PRO A 100 16.70 15.49 -1.07
CA PRO A 100 16.54 15.33 0.38
C PRO A 100 15.18 14.69 0.70
N THR A 101 15.21 13.64 1.52
CA THR A 101 14.05 12.79 1.79
C THR A 101 13.68 12.81 3.27
N LEU A 102 12.41 13.07 3.57
CA LEU A 102 11.83 13.03 4.91
C LEU A 102 10.83 11.87 4.99
N LEU A 103 11.02 10.96 5.94
CA LEU A 103 10.16 9.80 6.15
C LEU A 103 9.43 9.89 7.49
N PHE A 104 8.11 9.95 7.44
CA PHE A 104 7.24 9.76 8.59
C PHE A 104 6.68 8.34 8.58
N TYR A 105 7.08 7.56 9.58
CA TYR A 105 6.60 6.20 9.76
C TYR A 105 6.24 5.97 11.24
N TYR A 106 5.09 5.33 11.47
CA TYR A 106 4.68 4.92 12.81
C TYR A 106 4.61 3.40 12.85
N TYR A 107 5.32 2.82 13.81
CA TYR A 107 5.20 1.41 14.13
C TYR A 107 4.44 1.27 15.44
N LYS A 108 3.32 0.56 15.41
CA LYS A 108 2.50 0.31 16.60
C LYS A 108 3.33 -0.49 17.61
N ASN A 109 3.52 0.05 18.82
CA ASN A 109 4.11 -0.70 19.94
C ASN A 109 3.17 -0.66 21.16
N GLU A 110 3.35 -1.57 22.10
CA GLU A 110 2.50 -1.68 23.30
C GLU A 110 2.59 -0.47 24.24
N LYS A 111 3.69 0.29 24.17
CA LYS A 111 3.99 1.43 25.05
C LYS A 111 3.35 2.74 24.56
N ILE A 112 3.07 2.88 23.27
CA ILE A 112 2.56 4.10 22.62
C ILE A 112 1.12 3.85 22.21
N LYS A 113 0.19 4.22 23.09
CA LYS A 113 -1.24 4.18 22.77
C LYS A 113 -1.59 5.42 21.94
N MET A 114 -2.10 5.20 20.73
CA MET A 114 -2.73 6.26 19.94
C MET A 114 -3.88 6.85 20.79
N CYS A 115 -3.96 8.17 20.88
CA CYS A 115 -5.08 8.82 21.55
C CYS A 115 -6.36 8.35 20.83
N PRO A 116 -7.36 7.78 21.55
CA PRO A 116 -8.58 7.33 20.91
C PRO A 116 -9.24 8.51 20.20
N LEU A 117 -9.66 8.31 18.94
CA LEU A 117 -10.47 9.30 18.23
C LEU A 117 -11.68 9.64 19.11
N PRO A 118 -11.95 10.93 19.36
CA PRO A 118 -13.03 11.29 20.25
C PRO A 118 -14.36 10.83 19.65
N SER A 119 -15.29 10.41 20.52
CA SER A 119 -16.54 9.72 20.17
C SER A 119 -17.49 10.51 19.26
N HIS A 120 -17.22 11.79 18.99
CA HIS A 120 -17.98 12.63 18.06
C HIS A 120 -17.49 12.54 16.60
N LEU A 121 -16.41 11.80 16.32
CA LEU A 121 -15.84 11.58 14.98
C LEU A 121 -16.07 10.15 14.44
N CYS A 122 -16.81 9.30 15.17
CA CYS A 122 -17.18 7.93 14.79
C CYS A 122 -18.68 7.83 14.53
#